data_AF-A0A2V3JGF2-F1
#
_entry.id   AF-A0A2V3JGF2-F1
#
_cell.length_a   1.000
_cell.length_b   1.000
_cell.length_c   1.000
_cell.angle_alpha   90.00
_cell.angle_beta   90.00
_cell.angle_gamma   90.00
#
_symmetry.space_group_name_H-M   'P 1'
#
loop_
_entity.id
_entity.type
_entity.pdbx_description
1 polymer ?
#
loop_
_entity_poly.entity_id
_entity_poly.type
_entity_poly.pdbx_seq_one_letter_code
_entity_poly.pdbx_strand_id
1 'polypeptide(L)'
;MKKRDGAFGLTGFVLIAGLLAMVVLVGTAAADQDAYIRATSKSEGDVGQQNFIISMTLNASGFLGDCSDPDPPECPDGYGGRIYVVNHQKKWVNGTNLTDVSSDGYETVGWMSSYGVGGRFFETTWPTPLKPGIYDLILDLNVTGCPYVWTNTTKSGEHIEDPMWVVYVNAIELNMTAFISGSGSCPGSDPLNVNIGDTVTYCFNVTNTGGATLTNITLNDSHYGVIAINDTLAPGQSTNGNATHTVNESDILHGTNKANVSARDPANNLVEDTDNCTIIVDYNASISKTPDYPRNAAIGESVNFTIFVDLPNATLHKVTVNDTLPAGFIYNSSSFNLTANNDSFNGIVSGPEDGTAPVHVNWTLGTVNNS
;
A
#
# COMPACT_ATOMS: atom_id res chain seq x y z
N MET A 1 6.69 14.34 -26.56
CA MET A 1 6.40 12.97 -27.05
C MET A 1 7.60 12.08 -26.79
N LYS A 2 7.34 10.91 -26.20
CA LYS A 2 8.20 9.72 -26.00
C LYS A 2 9.33 9.79 -24.95
N LYS A 3 9.00 9.16 -23.81
CA LYS A 3 9.76 8.15 -23.02
C LYS A 3 11.29 8.17 -23.22
N ARG A 4 12.02 8.50 -22.15
CA ARG A 4 13.44 8.13 -21.99
C ARG A 4 13.49 7.09 -20.88
N ASP A 5 13.78 5.87 -21.28
CA ASP A 5 13.95 4.71 -20.41
C ASP A 5 15.05 4.99 -19.37
N GLY A 6 14.71 4.77 -18.10
CA GLY A 6 15.63 4.88 -16.98
C GLY A 6 16.55 3.66 -16.95
N ALA A 7 17.71 3.78 -17.59
CA ALA A 7 18.88 2.98 -17.25
C ALA A 7 19.67 3.76 -16.19
N PHE A 8 19.71 3.26 -14.96
CA PHE A 8 20.64 3.74 -13.93
C PHE A 8 21.43 2.56 -13.38
N GLY A 9 22.73 2.59 -13.66
CA GLY A 9 23.69 1.57 -13.27
C GLY A 9 24.12 1.71 -11.82
N LEU A 10 24.33 0.57 -11.18
CA LEU A 10 24.93 0.47 -9.86
C LEU A 10 26.40 0.06 -10.01
N THR A 11 27.28 0.72 -9.25
CA THR A 11 28.69 0.38 -9.10
C THR A 11 28.92 0.05 -7.63
N GLY A 12 29.27 -1.19 -7.31
CA GLY A 12 29.61 -1.63 -5.95
C GLY A 12 30.82 -2.57 -5.99
N PHE A 13 31.97 -2.07 -5.54
CA PHE A 13 33.22 -2.84 -5.38
C PHE A 13 33.48 -3.05 -3.88
N VAL A 14 33.79 -4.27 -3.48
CA VAL A 14 34.69 -4.55 -2.35
C VAL A 14 35.57 -5.74 -2.75
N LEU A 15 36.89 -5.54 -2.74
CA LEU A 15 37.89 -6.48 -3.22
C LEU A 15 38.89 -6.70 -2.08
N ILE A 16 38.75 -7.79 -1.32
CA ILE A 16 39.83 -8.36 -0.48
C ILE A 16 39.75 -9.89 -0.59
N ALA A 17 40.91 -10.51 -0.79
CA ALA A 17 41.09 -11.91 -1.14
C ALA A 17 40.48 -12.91 -0.13
N GLY A 18 39.74 -13.89 -0.67
CA GLY A 18 39.13 -15.01 0.06
C GLY A 18 37.60 -14.97 -0.09
N LEU A 19 37.07 -15.87 -0.94
CA LEU A 19 35.65 -16.18 -1.19
C LEU A 19 34.63 -15.09 -0.74
N LEU A 20 34.17 -14.26 -1.69
CA LEU A 20 33.19 -13.20 -1.44
C LEU A 20 31.81 -13.60 -1.99
N ALA A 21 30.82 -13.73 -1.10
CA ALA A 21 29.42 -13.60 -1.49
C ALA A 21 29.20 -12.16 -2.02
N MET A 22 28.69 -12.01 -3.25
CA MET A 22 28.38 -10.69 -3.79
C MET A 22 27.01 -10.24 -3.27
N VAL A 23 26.92 -9.01 -2.77
CA VAL A 23 25.65 -8.39 -2.38
C VAL A 23 25.02 -7.74 -3.60
N VAL A 24 23.77 -8.09 -3.90
CA VAL A 24 22.96 -7.52 -4.97
C VAL A 24 21.76 -6.82 -4.32
N LEU A 25 21.57 -5.53 -4.54
CA LEU A 25 20.32 -4.85 -4.18
C LEU A 25 19.38 -4.89 -5.39
N VAL A 26 18.24 -5.56 -5.25
CA VAL A 26 17.22 -5.71 -6.28
C VAL A 26 16.08 -4.74 -5.99
N GLY A 27 16.08 -3.64 -6.73
CA GLY A 27 14.92 -2.76 -6.89
C GLY A 27 14.54 -1.94 -5.66
N THR A 28 13.81 -0.89 -5.94
CA THR A 28 13.16 -0.02 -4.97
C THR A 28 11.69 -0.01 -5.32
N ALA A 29 10.90 -0.70 -4.51
CA ALA A 29 9.46 -0.82 -4.69
C ALA A 29 8.77 -0.20 -3.47
N ALA A 30 7.58 0.36 -3.69
CA ALA A 30 6.62 0.46 -2.60
C ALA A 30 6.31 -0.96 -2.08
N ALA A 31 5.99 -1.13 -0.80
CA ALA A 31 5.79 -2.46 -0.22
C ALA A 31 4.68 -3.28 -0.92
N ASP A 32 3.78 -2.61 -1.65
CA ASP A 32 2.68 -3.16 -2.45
C ASP A 32 3.06 -3.46 -3.92
N GLN A 33 4.29 -3.17 -4.34
CA GLN A 33 4.75 -3.39 -5.71
C GLN A 33 5.66 -4.61 -5.84
N ASP A 34 5.41 -5.37 -6.91
CA ASP A 34 6.16 -6.57 -7.26
C ASP A 34 7.63 -6.29 -7.61
N ALA A 35 8.57 -7.03 -7.00
CA ALA A 35 9.98 -7.03 -7.40
C ALA A 35 10.31 -8.26 -8.26
N TYR A 36 11.06 -8.09 -9.35
CA TYR A 36 11.42 -9.17 -10.27
C TYR A 36 12.93 -9.31 -10.42
N ILE A 37 13.41 -10.56 -10.43
CA ILE A 37 14.75 -10.90 -10.92
C ILE A 37 14.61 -11.37 -12.36
N ARG A 38 15.42 -10.82 -13.26
CA ARG A 38 15.49 -11.25 -14.67
C ARG A 38 16.92 -11.64 -14.98
N ALA A 39 17.17 -12.66 -15.80
CA ALA A 39 18.49 -13.00 -16.33
C ALA A 39 18.52 -12.90 -17.87
N THR A 40 19.65 -12.52 -18.48
CA THR A 40 19.80 -12.67 -19.95
C THR A 40 21.14 -13.27 -20.34
N SER A 41 21.27 -13.64 -21.61
CA SER A 41 22.54 -14.06 -22.21
C SER A 41 23.18 -12.87 -22.95
N LYS A 42 24.49 -12.65 -22.79
CA LYS A 42 25.25 -11.68 -23.60
C LYS A 42 25.89 -12.40 -24.79
N SER A 43 25.78 -11.85 -26.00
CA SER A 43 26.49 -12.37 -27.19
C SER A 43 27.99 -12.02 -27.14
N GLU A 44 28.80 -12.88 -27.75
CA GLU A 44 30.27 -12.87 -27.70
C GLU A 44 30.90 -11.55 -28.20
N GLY A 45 31.85 -11.02 -27.40
CA GLY A 45 32.68 -9.88 -27.81
C GLY A 45 33.60 -9.28 -26.73
N ASP A 46 33.31 -9.43 -25.44
CA ASP A 46 34.14 -8.81 -24.37
C ASP A 46 34.93 -9.85 -23.58
N VAL A 47 36.23 -9.94 -23.87
CA VAL A 47 37.21 -10.69 -23.08
C VAL A 47 37.74 -9.79 -21.97
N GLY A 48 37.56 -10.22 -20.71
CA GLY A 48 38.30 -9.69 -19.56
C GLY A 48 37.64 -8.56 -18.77
N GLN A 49 36.61 -8.89 -17.99
CA GLN A 49 36.29 -8.35 -16.64
C GLN A 49 34.89 -8.79 -16.23
N GLN A 50 34.73 -9.24 -14.98
CA GLN A 50 33.42 -9.55 -14.40
C GLN A 50 32.71 -8.23 -14.00
N ASN A 51 31.82 -7.76 -14.86
CA ASN A 51 31.00 -6.57 -14.61
C ASN A 51 29.52 -6.92 -14.85
N PHE A 52 28.71 -6.79 -13.80
CA PHE A 52 27.25 -6.90 -13.85
C PHE A 52 26.63 -5.49 -13.77
N ILE A 53 25.66 -5.18 -14.62
CA ILE A 53 24.91 -3.90 -14.62
C ILE A 53 23.45 -4.21 -14.31
N ILE A 54 22.82 -3.41 -13.44
CA ILE A 54 21.37 -3.48 -13.18
C ILE A 54 20.61 -2.86 -14.37
N SER A 55 20.01 -3.73 -15.17
CA SER A 55 18.80 -3.45 -15.95
C SER A 55 17.87 -4.66 -15.79
N MET A 56 16.86 -4.84 -16.63
CA MET A 56 15.95 -6.00 -16.65
C MET A 56 16.65 -7.36 -16.95
N THR A 57 17.86 -7.58 -16.43
CA THR A 57 18.88 -8.48 -16.97
C THR A 57 20.01 -8.74 -15.95
N LEU A 58 20.05 -9.92 -15.35
CA LEU A 58 21.13 -10.51 -14.57
C LEU A 58 21.98 -11.31 -15.57
N ASN A 59 23.16 -10.80 -15.92
CA ASN A 59 24.07 -11.47 -16.83
C ASN A 59 25.16 -12.18 -16.04
N ALA A 60 24.94 -13.44 -15.65
CA ALA A 60 26.01 -14.26 -15.10
C ALA A 60 26.96 -14.70 -16.24
N SER A 61 28.21 -14.26 -16.20
CA SER A 61 29.28 -14.83 -17.01
C SER A 61 30.30 -15.50 -16.10
N GLY A 62 30.27 -16.82 -16.10
CA GLY A 62 31.23 -17.66 -15.42
C GLY A 62 31.50 -18.89 -16.26
N PHE A 63 32.77 -19.26 -16.39
CA PHE A 63 33.13 -20.60 -16.84
C PHE A 63 32.84 -21.54 -15.66
N LEU A 64 31.72 -22.28 -15.73
CA LEU A 64 31.42 -23.34 -14.75
C LEU A 64 32.25 -24.58 -15.12
N GLY A 65 33.55 -24.51 -14.81
CA GLY A 65 34.50 -25.59 -15.02
C GLY A 65 34.90 -25.82 -16.48
N ASP A 66 36.10 -26.36 -16.66
CA ASP A 66 36.60 -26.88 -17.93
C ASP A 66 36.44 -28.40 -17.96
N CYS A 67 35.97 -28.97 -19.08
CA CYS A 67 35.83 -30.41 -19.19
C CYS A 67 37.25 -30.92 -19.30
N SER A 68 37.79 -31.51 -18.23
CA SER A 68 39.12 -32.13 -18.28
C SER A 68 39.17 -33.34 -19.23
N ASP A 69 38.08 -33.64 -19.93
CA ASP A 69 37.96 -34.68 -20.94
C ASP A 69 37.96 -34.03 -22.34
N PRO A 70 38.96 -34.33 -23.20
CA PRO A 70 39.07 -33.75 -24.54
C PRO A 70 37.98 -34.21 -25.53
N ASP A 71 37.16 -35.22 -25.18
CA ASP A 71 36.00 -35.68 -25.95
C ASP A 71 34.86 -36.14 -25.01
N PRO A 72 34.15 -35.21 -24.32
CA PRO A 72 33.05 -35.62 -23.45
C PRO A 72 31.85 -36.07 -24.32
N PRO A 73 31.16 -37.18 -23.99
CA PRO A 73 29.88 -37.45 -24.62
C PRO A 73 28.92 -36.29 -24.33
N GLU A 74 28.16 -35.87 -25.34
CA GLU A 74 27.18 -34.78 -25.24
C GLU A 74 26.28 -35.02 -24.01
N CYS A 75 26.40 -34.19 -22.96
CA CYS A 75 25.35 -34.15 -21.94
C CYS A 75 24.05 -33.78 -22.68
N PRO A 76 22.92 -34.45 -22.42
CA PRO A 76 21.67 -34.11 -23.09
C PRO A 76 21.32 -32.64 -22.85
N ASP A 77 20.58 -32.01 -23.77
CA ASP A 77 20.11 -30.65 -23.59
C ASP A 77 19.38 -30.51 -22.24
N GLY A 78 19.78 -29.52 -21.42
CA GLY A 78 19.18 -29.22 -20.10
C GLY A 78 19.95 -29.72 -18.87
N TYR A 79 21.11 -30.36 -19.00
CA TYR A 79 21.89 -30.92 -17.87
C TYR A 79 23.10 -30.06 -17.48
N GLY A 80 22.88 -28.93 -16.81
CA GLY A 80 23.98 -28.03 -16.41
C GLY A 80 23.97 -27.42 -15.01
N GLY A 81 22.89 -27.61 -14.25
CA GLY A 81 22.73 -27.09 -12.89
C GLY A 81 21.35 -26.52 -12.67
N ARG A 82 21.04 -26.15 -11.43
CA ARG A 82 19.79 -25.51 -11.02
C ARG A 82 20.10 -24.25 -10.23
N ILE A 83 19.40 -23.16 -10.50
CA ILE A 83 19.45 -21.97 -9.64
C ILE A 83 18.18 -21.94 -8.81
N TYR A 84 18.37 -21.79 -7.51
CA TYR A 84 17.30 -21.56 -6.55
C TYR A 84 17.36 -20.11 -6.07
N VAL A 85 16.21 -19.47 -5.98
CA VAL A 85 16.04 -18.27 -5.13
C VAL A 85 15.42 -18.76 -3.84
N VAL A 86 16.11 -18.57 -2.72
CA VAL A 86 15.68 -19.07 -1.41
C VAL A 86 15.67 -17.94 -0.38
N ASN A 87 14.94 -18.10 0.71
CA ASN A 87 15.02 -17.14 1.81
C ASN A 87 16.44 -17.11 2.38
N HIS A 88 16.94 -15.91 2.66
CA HIS A 88 18.30 -15.73 3.18
C HIS A 88 18.54 -16.52 4.47
N GLN A 89 19.68 -17.19 4.55
CA GLN A 89 20.16 -17.81 5.79
C GLN A 89 21.50 -17.21 6.22
N LYS A 90 21.64 -16.98 7.53
CA LYS A 90 22.91 -16.53 8.12
C LYS A 90 24.06 -17.51 7.87
N LYS A 91 23.74 -18.78 7.68
CA LYS A 91 24.69 -19.85 7.37
C LYS A 91 23.96 -20.96 6.65
N TRP A 92 24.52 -21.45 5.55
CA TRP A 92 24.07 -22.67 4.90
C TRP A 92 24.81 -23.88 5.47
N VAL A 93 24.10 -24.98 5.70
CA VAL A 93 24.70 -26.25 6.11
C VAL A 93 24.48 -27.31 5.04
N ASN A 94 25.46 -28.18 4.84
CA ASN A 94 25.36 -29.24 3.86
C ASN A 94 24.13 -30.13 4.11
N GLY A 95 23.37 -30.42 3.06
CA GLY A 95 22.09 -31.15 3.13
C GLY A 95 20.87 -30.28 3.47
N THR A 96 21.01 -28.95 3.56
CA THR A 96 19.86 -28.05 3.65
C THR A 96 18.97 -28.24 2.43
N ASN A 97 17.68 -28.48 2.65
CA ASN A 97 16.73 -28.62 1.56
C ASN A 97 16.46 -27.23 0.92
N LEU A 98 16.82 -27.08 -0.34
CA LEU A 98 16.58 -25.86 -1.10
C LEU A 98 15.11 -25.80 -1.49
N THR A 99 14.34 -24.96 -0.80
CA THR A 99 12.95 -24.67 -1.16
C THR A 99 12.93 -23.33 -1.87
N ASP A 100 12.68 -23.37 -3.17
CA ASP A 100 12.55 -22.14 -3.96
C ASP A 100 11.38 -21.30 -3.45
N VAL A 101 11.55 -19.97 -3.44
CA VAL A 101 10.49 -19.04 -3.03
C VAL A 101 9.45 -18.82 -4.12
N SER A 102 9.76 -19.18 -5.37
CA SER A 102 8.81 -19.18 -6.47
C SER A 102 7.93 -20.43 -6.44
N SER A 103 6.67 -20.29 -6.86
CA SER A 103 5.72 -21.41 -6.97
C SER A 103 6.09 -22.40 -8.08
N ASP A 104 6.90 -21.94 -9.03
CA ASP A 104 7.14 -22.63 -10.30
C ASP A 104 8.40 -23.51 -10.25
N GLY A 105 9.18 -23.44 -9.16
CA GLY A 105 10.33 -24.30 -8.90
C GLY A 105 11.68 -23.60 -9.13
N TYR A 106 12.72 -24.36 -9.43
CA TYR A 106 14.06 -23.83 -9.73
C TYR A 106 14.25 -23.58 -11.22
N GLU A 107 15.17 -22.69 -11.58
CA GLU A 107 15.57 -22.51 -12.97
C GLU A 107 16.68 -23.48 -13.38
N THR A 108 16.62 -23.99 -14.61
CA THR A 108 17.63 -24.92 -15.14
C THR A 108 18.73 -24.17 -15.91
N VAL A 109 19.98 -24.53 -15.63
CA VAL A 109 21.13 -24.10 -16.41
C VAL A 109 21.40 -25.18 -17.46
N GLY A 110 21.36 -24.82 -18.74
CA GLY A 110 21.61 -25.74 -19.86
C GLY A 110 22.95 -25.48 -20.54
N TRP A 111 23.58 -26.56 -21.02
CA TRP A 111 24.73 -26.51 -21.93
C TRP A 111 24.26 -26.86 -23.33
N MET A 112 24.64 -26.09 -24.36
CA MET A 112 24.37 -26.46 -25.75
C MET A 112 25.41 -27.47 -26.24
N SER A 113 24.94 -28.55 -26.86
CA SER A 113 25.76 -29.69 -27.31
C SER A 113 26.57 -29.46 -28.59
N SER A 114 26.47 -28.32 -29.27
CA SER A 114 27.13 -28.13 -30.57
C SER A 114 28.16 -27.02 -30.57
N TYR A 115 29.43 -27.44 -30.51
CA TYR A 115 30.63 -26.68 -30.86
C TYR A 115 30.82 -25.34 -30.15
N GLY A 116 31.36 -25.43 -28.93
CA GLY A 116 32.27 -24.45 -28.36
C GLY A 116 31.69 -23.05 -28.16
N VAL A 117 31.06 -22.81 -27.00
CA VAL A 117 31.43 -21.75 -26.04
C VAL A 117 30.39 -21.70 -24.92
N GLY A 118 30.76 -22.26 -23.75
CA GLY A 118 30.18 -21.94 -22.44
C GLY A 118 28.72 -22.31 -22.19
N GLY A 119 28.38 -22.50 -20.92
CA GLY A 119 27.00 -22.65 -20.47
C GLY A 119 26.27 -21.34 -20.70
N ARG A 120 25.08 -21.41 -21.30
CA ARG A 120 24.24 -20.22 -21.53
C ARG A 120 22.98 -20.33 -20.69
N PHE A 121 22.58 -19.21 -20.11
CA PHE A 121 21.26 -19.06 -19.52
C PHE A 121 20.23 -18.94 -20.64
N PHE A 122 19.13 -19.67 -20.55
CA PHE A 122 17.93 -19.33 -21.32
C PHE A 122 17.33 -18.07 -20.69
N GLU A 123 16.83 -17.12 -21.49
CA GLU A 123 16.19 -15.92 -20.96
C GLU A 123 14.91 -16.30 -20.21
N THR A 124 14.99 -16.35 -18.88
CA THR A 124 13.84 -16.51 -18.01
C THR A 124 13.71 -15.34 -17.05
N THR A 125 12.49 -14.82 -16.95
CA THR A 125 12.07 -13.90 -15.89
C THR A 125 11.52 -14.77 -14.78
N TRP A 126 12.00 -14.60 -13.53
CA TRP A 126 11.40 -15.28 -12.39
C TRP A 126 9.92 -14.85 -12.31
N PRO A 127 8.97 -15.75 -12.58
CA PRO A 127 7.58 -15.36 -12.84
C PRO A 127 6.82 -14.99 -11.56
N THR A 128 7.33 -15.37 -10.39
CA THR A 128 6.78 -14.94 -9.11
C THR A 128 7.49 -13.68 -8.59
N PRO A 129 6.76 -12.58 -8.37
CA PRO A 129 7.28 -11.43 -7.66
C PRO A 129 7.91 -11.82 -6.32
N LEU A 130 9.11 -11.33 -6.06
CA LEU A 130 9.70 -11.39 -4.73
C LEU A 130 9.00 -10.38 -3.83
N LYS A 131 8.70 -10.81 -2.60
CA LYS A 131 8.26 -9.91 -1.55
C LYS A 131 9.46 -9.09 -1.04
N PRO A 132 9.24 -7.94 -0.38
CA PRO A 132 10.30 -7.26 0.36
C PRO A 132 11.02 -8.20 1.34
N GLY A 133 12.35 -8.15 1.38
CA GLY A 133 13.14 -9.06 2.22
C GLY A 133 14.56 -9.32 1.70
N ILE A 134 15.17 -10.39 2.22
CA ILE A 134 16.52 -10.82 1.84
C ILE A 134 16.44 -12.25 1.33
N TYR A 135 17.05 -12.50 0.17
CA TYR A 135 17.08 -13.78 -0.52
C TYR A 135 18.51 -14.20 -0.81
N ASP A 136 18.73 -15.49 -0.93
CA ASP A 136 19.99 -16.06 -1.43
C ASP A 136 19.76 -16.68 -2.80
N LEU A 137 20.68 -16.43 -3.73
CA LEU A 137 20.75 -17.17 -4.99
C LEU A 137 21.77 -18.29 -4.84
N ILE A 138 21.30 -19.52 -5.00
CA ILE A 138 22.11 -20.73 -4.83
C ILE A 138 22.14 -21.48 -6.14
N LEU A 139 23.35 -21.80 -6.62
CA LEU A 139 23.56 -22.69 -7.75
C LEU A 139 23.85 -24.09 -7.23
N ASP A 140 22.95 -25.00 -7.53
CA ASP A 140 23.13 -26.43 -7.32
C ASP A 140 23.64 -27.08 -8.62
N LEU A 141 24.90 -27.51 -8.61
CA LEU A 141 25.53 -28.23 -9.71
C LEU A 141 25.38 -29.76 -9.58
N ASN A 142 24.81 -30.27 -8.49
CA ASN A 142 24.70 -31.69 -8.20
C ASN A 142 23.38 -32.30 -8.72
N VAL A 143 23.08 -32.07 -10.00
CA VAL A 143 21.88 -32.60 -10.64
C VAL A 143 22.14 -34.03 -11.12
N THR A 144 21.47 -35.02 -10.51
CA THR A 144 21.61 -36.44 -10.85
C THR A 144 21.09 -36.72 -12.27
N GLY A 145 21.95 -37.23 -13.16
CA GLY A 145 21.57 -37.62 -14.53
C GLY A 145 22.67 -37.53 -15.58
N CYS A 146 23.74 -36.75 -15.37
CA CYS A 146 24.99 -36.87 -16.16
C CYS A 146 26.00 -37.76 -15.40
N PRO A 147 26.59 -38.79 -16.04
CA PRO A 147 27.56 -39.69 -15.39
C PRO A 147 28.89 -39.02 -15.02
N TYR A 148 29.15 -37.83 -15.55
CA TYR A 148 30.27 -36.96 -15.19
C TYR A 148 29.78 -35.89 -14.23
N VAL A 149 29.89 -36.16 -12.93
CA VAL A 149 29.51 -35.21 -11.88
C VAL A 149 30.53 -34.08 -11.85
N TRP A 150 30.15 -32.92 -12.34
CA TRP A 150 30.90 -31.67 -12.19
C TRP A 150 30.77 -31.17 -10.76
N THR A 151 31.48 -31.86 -9.87
CA THR A 151 31.72 -31.30 -8.55
C THR A 151 32.75 -30.19 -8.70
N ASN A 152 32.56 -29.06 -8.00
CA ASN A 152 33.66 -28.15 -7.67
C ASN A 152 34.61 -28.85 -6.67
N THR A 153 35.11 -30.05 -7.01
CA THR A 153 36.14 -30.72 -6.23
C THR A 153 37.48 -30.13 -6.65
N THR A 154 37.78 -28.97 -6.08
CA THR A 154 39.08 -28.94 -5.42
C THR A 154 39.05 -30.09 -4.40
N LYS A 155 40.05 -30.97 -4.48
CA LYS A 155 40.16 -32.17 -3.65
C LYS A 155 39.79 -31.87 -2.19
N SER A 156 38.98 -32.77 -1.63
CA SER A 156 38.49 -32.84 -0.24
C SER A 156 37.46 -31.80 0.23
N GLY A 157 36.19 -32.22 0.25
CA GLY A 157 35.40 -32.19 1.48
C GLY A 157 34.56 -30.94 1.81
N GLU A 158 34.60 -29.87 1.03
CA GLU A 158 33.81 -28.66 1.31
C GLU A 158 32.72 -28.48 0.24
N HIS A 159 31.47 -28.73 0.63
CA HIS A 159 30.28 -28.58 -0.20
C HIS A 159 29.54 -27.28 0.20
N ILE A 160 29.25 -26.43 -0.80
CA ILE A 160 28.46 -25.17 -0.75
C ILE A 160 28.29 -24.61 0.67
N GLU A 161 29.26 -23.83 1.15
CA GLU A 161 29.15 -23.16 2.46
C GLU A 161 28.51 -21.76 2.37
N ASP A 162 28.51 -21.13 1.18
CA ASP A 162 28.04 -19.75 0.98
C ASP A 162 27.15 -19.60 -0.27
N PRO A 163 26.14 -18.70 -0.25
CA PRO A 163 25.33 -18.39 -1.42
C PRO A 163 26.17 -17.68 -2.48
N MET A 164 25.82 -17.85 -3.76
CA MET A 164 26.49 -17.13 -4.84
C MET A 164 26.25 -15.62 -4.70
N TRP A 165 25.01 -15.26 -4.38
CA TRP A 165 24.59 -13.88 -4.14
C TRP A 165 23.59 -13.77 -3.01
N VAL A 166 23.69 -12.66 -2.28
CA VAL A 166 22.64 -12.22 -1.35
C VAL A 166 21.88 -11.07 -2.03
N VAL A 167 20.60 -11.27 -2.24
CA VAL A 167 19.67 -10.33 -2.86
C VAL A 167 18.85 -9.60 -1.80
N TYR A 168 18.89 -8.27 -1.84
CA TYR A 168 18.09 -7.41 -0.99
C TYR A 168 16.96 -6.80 -1.80
N VAL A 169 15.71 -7.10 -1.45
CA VAL A 169 14.53 -6.42 -1.98
C VAL A 169 14.15 -5.34 -0.98
N ASN A 170 14.39 -4.08 -1.35
CA ASN A 170 14.18 -2.94 -0.46
C ASN A 170 12.80 -2.33 -0.69
N ALA A 171 12.07 -2.11 0.41
CA ALA A 171 10.78 -1.47 0.40
C ALA A 171 10.56 -0.69 1.69
N ILE A 172 9.71 0.32 1.59
CA ILE A 172 9.17 1.08 2.71
C ILE A 172 7.66 1.00 2.62
N GLU A 173 7.00 0.94 3.76
CA GLU A 173 5.55 0.92 3.88
C GLU A 173 5.09 2.10 4.73
N LEU A 174 4.09 2.83 4.27
CA LEU A 174 3.38 3.85 5.03
C LEU A 174 1.97 3.35 5.27
N ASN A 175 1.57 3.27 6.54
CA ASN A 175 0.20 3.01 6.94
C ASN A 175 -0.35 4.26 7.67
N MET A 176 -1.38 4.85 7.08
CA MET A 176 -2.05 6.06 7.53
C MET A 176 -3.45 5.72 8.06
N THR A 177 -3.68 6.03 9.33
CA THR A 177 -4.99 5.82 9.97
C THR A 177 -5.37 7.06 10.77
N ALA A 178 -6.61 7.13 11.25
CA ALA A 178 -7.09 8.24 12.05
C ALA A 178 -7.93 7.79 13.24
N PHE A 179 -7.94 8.58 14.32
CA PHE A 179 -8.87 8.39 15.44
C PHE A 179 -9.33 9.74 16.01
N ILE A 180 -10.50 9.75 16.66
CA ILE A 180 -10.99 10.95 17.37
C ILE A 180 -10.18 11.16 18.64
N SER A 181 -9.58 12.34 18.77
CA SER A 181 -8.70 12.71 19.87
C SER A 181 -9.46 12.67 21.20
N GLY A 182 -8.93 11.93 22.17
CA GLY A 182 -9.57 11.70 23.47
C GLY A 182 -10.42 10.44 23.56
N SER A 183 -10.75 9.78 22.44
CA SER A 183 -11.51 8.52 22.42
C SER A 183 -10.78 7.37 21.72
N GLY A 184 -9.53 7.56 21.30
CA GLY A 184 -8.72 6.52 20.63
C GLY A 184 -7.21 6.72 20.78
N SER A 185 -6.45 5.88 20.07
CA SER A 185 -4.99 5.91 19.98
C SER A 185 -4.53 5.28 18.67
N CYS A 186 -3.25 5.45 18.29
CA CYS A 186 -2.68 4.77 17.13
C CYS A 186 -2.49 3.26 17.38
N PRO A 187 -2.61 2.40 16.35
CA PRO A 187 -3.19 2.71 15.04
C PRO A 187 -4.70 2.98 15.14
N GLY A 188 -5.19 3.92 14.32
CA GLY A 188 -6.61 4.27 14.26
C GLY A 188 -7.38 3.42 13.25
N SER A 189 -8.39 4.02 12.63
CA SER A 189 -9.21 3.43 11.57
C SER A 189 -9.03 4.18 10.25
N ASP A 190 -9.28 3.47 9.16
CA ASP A 190 -9.51 4.03 7.83
C ASP A 190 -10.60 3.20 7.12
N PRO A 191 -11.75 3.79 6.71
CA PRO A 191 -12.17 5.17 6.98
C PRO A 191 -12.58 5.40 8.44
N LEU A 192 -12.65 6.67 8.86
CA LEU A 192 -13.11 7.09 10.19
C LEU A 192 -14.37 7.95 10.10
N ASN A 193 -15.46 7.55 10.76
CA ASN A 193 -16.66 8.39 10.88
C ASN A 193 -16.48 9.46 11.96
N VAL A 194 -16.82 10.70 11.64
CA VAL A 194 -16.61 11.89 12.50
C VAL A 194 -17.75 12.88 12.36
N ASN A 195 -17.89 13.80 13.32
CA ASN A 195 -18.79 14.94 13.25
C ASN A 195 -17.99 16.23 13.04
N ILE A 196 -18.65 17.27 12.53
CA ILE A 196 -18.07 18.61 12.49
C ILE A 196 -17.77 19.08 13.92
N GLY A 197 -16.56 19.60 14.12
CA GLY A 197 -16.03 20.00 15.43
C GLY A 197 -15.19 18.92 16.12
N ASP A 198 -15.25 17.66 15.68
CA ASP A 198 -14.37 16.63 16.22
C ASP A 198 -12.91 16.98 15.92
N THR A 199 -12.01 16.68 16.86
CA THR A 199 -10.56 16.79 16.62
C THR A 199 -10.02 15.41 16.31
N VAL A 200 -9.55 15.19 15.08
CA VAL A 200 -9.00 13.91 14.61
C VAL A 200 -7.48 13.95 14.72
N THR A 201 -6.88 12.86 15.19
CA THR A 201 -5.43 12.62 15.10
C THR A 201 -5.15 11.62 14.00
N TYR A 202 -4.39 12.02 12.98
CA TYR A 202 -3.80 11.15 11.97
C TYR A 202 -2.55 10.48 12.53
N CYS A 203 -2.46 9.17 12.34
CA CYS A 203 -1.34 8.31 12.69
C CYS A 203 -0.62 7.90 11.43
N PHE A 204 0.67 8.19 11.35
CA PHE A 204 1.54 7.75 10.26
C PHE A 204 2.50 6.71 10.82
N ASN A 205 2.36 5.45 10.42
CA ASN A 205 3.30 4.40 10.77
C ASN A 205 4.14 4.05 9.54
N VAL A 206 5.42 4.42 9.58
CA VAL A 206 6.38 4.13 8.51
C VAL A 206 7.22 2.93 8.91
N THR A 207 7.26 1.90 8.08
CA THR A 207 7.99 0.65 8.34
C THR A 207 8.95 0.34 7.20
N ASN A 208 10.18 -0.05 7.55
CA ASN A 208 11.08 -0.66 6.57
C ASN A 208 10.76 -2.15 6.44
N THR A 209 10.00 -2.52 5.41
CA THR A 209 9.67 -3.92 5.08
C THR A 209 10.74 -4.60 4.23
N GLY A 210 11.72 -3.84 3.76
CA GLY A 210 12.81 -4.31 2.93
C GLY A 210 13.92 -5.06 3.66
N GLY A 211 14.87 -5.54 2.86
CA GLY A 211 16.02 -6.32 3.35
C GLY A 211 17.18 -5.50 3.94
N ALA A 212 17.32 -4.22 3.60
CA ALA A 212 18.45 -3.39 4.00
C ALA A 212 18.04 -2.19 4.85
N THR A 213 19.00 -1.59 5.57
CA THR A 213 18.74 -0.35 6.33
C THR A 213 18.47 0.80 5.36
N LEU A 214 17.34 1.49 5.58
CA LEU A 214 16.96 2.68 4.83
C LEU A 214 17.38 3.95 5.58
N THR A 215 17.80 4.98 4.84
CA THR A 215 18.28 6.28 5.35
C THR A 215 17.60 7.43 4.61
N ASN A 216 17.77 8.67 5.10
CA ASN A 216 17.15 9.88 4.55
C ASN A 216 15.62 9.76 4.42
N ILE A 217 14.99 9.10 5.39
CA ILE A 217 13.55 8.87 5.39
C ILE A 217 12.83 10.20 5.61
N THR A 218 11.95 10.55 4.67
CA THR A 218 11.16 11.78 4.71
C THR A 218 9.69 11.44 4.50
N LEU A 219 8.84 11.82 5.45
CA LEU A 219 7.38 11.69 5.37
C LEU A 219 6.78 13.08 5.09
N ASN A 220 6.01 13.18 4.00
CA ASN A 220 5.33 14.40 3.59
C ASN A 220 3.84 14.15 3.40
N ASP A 221 3.03 14.96 4.06
CA ASP A 221 1.57 14.95 4.00
C ASP A 221 1.06 16.12 3.14
N SER A 222 -0.04 15.90 2.40
CA SER A 222 -0.61 16.90 1.49
C SER A 222 -1.19 18.13 2.19
N HIS A 223 -1.63 18.00 3.44
CA HIS A 223 -2.22 19.08 4.23
C HIS A 223 -1.22 19.66 5.23
N TYR A 224 -0.35 18.83 5.81
CA TYR A 224 0.53 19.24 6.91
C TYR A 224 2.01 19.41 6.51
N GLY A 225 2.39 19.02 5.29
CA GLY A 225 3.77 19.07 4.85
C GLY A 225 4.64 18.01 5.54
N VAL A 226 5.88 18.36 5.89
CA VAL A 226 6.83 17.40 6.46
C VAL A 226 6.45 17.02 7.89
N ILE A 227 6.28 15.72 8.12
CA ILE A 227 6.01 15.14 9.44
C ILE A 227 7.32 14.62 10.04
N ALA A 228 7.60 14.99 11.29
CA ALA A 228 8.82 14.58 11.99
C ALA A 228 8.78 13.09 12.36
N ILE A 229 9.78 12.34 11.90
CA ILE A 229 9.97 10.91 12.16
C ILE A 229 11.48 10.59 12.21
N ASN A 230 11.85 9.37 12.60
CA ASN A 230 13.23 8.91 12.46
C ASN A 230 13.62 8.80 10.98
N ASP A 231 14.81 9.28 10.64
CA ASP A 231 15.32 9.33 9.27
C ASP A 231 16.01 8.03 8.81
N THR A 232 16.15 7.06 9.72
CA THR A 232 16.87 5.80 9.51
C THR A 232 16.10 4.63 10.12
N LEU A 233 15.87 3.57 9.34
CA LEU A 233 15.18 2.36 9.78
C LEU A 233 15.95 1.11 9.32
N ALA A 234 16.36 0.27 10.27
CA ALA A 234 16.83 -1.08 9.97
C ALA A 234 15.66 -1.97 9.48
N PRO A 235 15.92 -3.11 8.82
CA PRO A 235 14.87 -4.04 8.40
C PRO A 235 13.92 -4.40 9.54
N GLY A 236 12.62 -4.29 9.30
CA GLY A 236 11.55 -4.55 10.26
C GLY A 236 11.37 -3.49 11.35
N GLN A 237 12.13 -2.39 11.33
CA GLN A 237 11.90 -1.25 12.23
C GLN A 237 10.81 -0.32 11.68
N SER A 238 10.12 0.34 12.61
CA SER A 238 9.11 1.34 12.30
C SER A 238 9.35 2.65 13.06
N THR A 239 8.83 3.74 12.51
CA THR A 239 8.75 5.06 13.17
C THR A 239 7.35 5.62 13.00
N ASN A 240 6.92 6.41 13.98
CA ASN A 240 5.59 7.00 13.99
C ASN A 240 5.66 8.52 13.91
N GLY A 241 4.72 9.10 13.17
CA GLY A 241 4.41 10.53 13.15
C GLY A 241 2.93 10.76 13.46
N ASN A 242 2.58 11.98 13.82
CA ASN A 242 1.19 12.38 14.00
C ASN A 242 0.92 13.79 13.50
N ALA A 243 -0.34 14.05 13.16
CA ALA A 243 -0.87 15.37 12.86
C ALA A 243 -2.32 15.44 13.35
N THR A 244 -2.79 16.62 13.76
CA THR A 244 -4.15 16.81 14.26
C THR A 244 -4.95 17.75 13.38
N HIS A 245 -6.22 17.42 13.16
CA HIS A 245 -7.18 18.19 12.37
C HIS A 245 -8.44 18.46 13.16
N THR A 246 -9.03 19.64 13.02
CA THR A 246 -10.41 19.88 13.48
C THR A 246 -11.34 19.78 12.30
N VAL A 247 -12.29 18.84 12.36
CA VAL A 247 -13.25 18.58 11.30
C VAL A 247 -14.14 19.81 11.09
N ASN A 248 -14.22 20.27 9.85
CA ASN A 248 -14.98 21.44 9.44
C ASN A 248 -15.87 21.10 8.24
N GLU A 249 -16.75 22.03 7.84
CA GLU A 249 -17.72 21.79 6.76
C GLU A 249 -17.07 21.44 5.41
N SER A 250 -15.87 21.95 5.12
CA SER A 250 -15.21 21.69 3.83
C SER A 250 -14.76 20.23 3.67
N ASP A 251 -14.61 19.51 4.81
CA ASP A 251 -14.22 18.11 4.85
C ASP A 251 -15.34 17.17 4.39
N ILE A 252 -16.60 17.63 4.34
CA ILE A 252 -17.73 16.87 3.78
C ILE A 252 -17.42 16.45 2.33
N LEU A 253 -16.73 17.31 1.57
CA LEU A 253 -16.36 17.08 0.17
C LEU A 253 -14.89 16.69 -0.01
N HIS A 254 -14.05 16.87 1.01
CA HIS A 254 -12.59 16.70 0.95
C HIS A 254 -12.02 15.93 2.14
N GLY A 255 -12.71 14.89 2.59
CA GLY A 255 -12.32 14.11 3.79
C GLY A 255 -11.08 13.22 3.62
N THR A 256 -10.53 13.09 2.41
CA THR A 256 -9.34 12.26 2.16
C THR A 256 -8.06 13.06 2.36
N ASN A 257 -7.21 12.62 3.29
CA ASN A 257 -5.84 13.11 3.44
C ASN A 257 -4.86 12.10 2.82
N LYS A 258 -3.80 12.59 2.18
CA LYS A 258 -2.79 11.77 1.50
C LYS A 258 -1.40 12.09 2.01
N ALA A 259 -0.59 11.05 2.22
CA ALA A 259 0.82 11.18 2.56
C ALA A 259 1.70 10.32 1.64
N ASN A 260 2.97 10.71 1.56
CA ASN A 260 4.03 10.02 0.84
C ASN A 260 5.24 9.91 1.74
N VAL A 261 5.85 8.74 1.80
CA VAL A 261 7.16 8.54 2.40
C VAL A 261 8.19 8.24 1.31
N SER A 262 9.41 8.74 1.49
CA SER A 262 10.55 8.46 0.61
C SER A 262 11.78 8.16 1.45
N ALA A 263 12.68 7.33 0.92
CA ALA A 263 13.90 6.91 1.58
C ALA A 263 15.00 6.53 0.56
N ARG A 264 16.21 6.32 1.07
CA ARG A 264 17.37 5.84 0.31
C ARG A 264 17.85 4.49 0.84
N ASP A 265 18.03 3.54 -0.06
CA ASP A 265 18.72 2.28 0.26
C ASP A 265 20.26 2.48 0.34
N PRO A 266 21.04 1.47 0.77
CA PRO A 266 22.51 1.59 0.84
C PRO A 266 23.20 1.87 -0.50
N ALA A 267 22.52 1.60 -1.60
CA ALA A 267 22.98 1.87 -2.95
C ALA A 267 22.50 3.24 -3.48
N ASN A 268 21.87 4.04 -2.61
CA ASN A 268 21.32 5.37 -2.87
C ASN A 268 20.14 5.40 -3.86
N ASN A 269 19.51 4.25 -4.10
CA ASN A 269 18.27 4.18 -4.87
C ASN A 269 17.10 4.73 -4.04
N LEU A 270 16.10 5.27 -4.73
CA LEU A 270 14.92 5.90 -4.12
C LEU A 270 13.83 4.86 -3.85
N VAL A 271 13.46 4.66 -2.59
CA VAL A 271 12.33 3.82 -2.18
C VAL A 271 11.20 4.73 -1.70
N GLU A 272 9.97 4.54 -2.18
CA GLU A 272 8.84 5.40 -1.85
C GLU A 272 7.58 4.58 -1.62
N ASP A 273 6.66 5.14 -0.85
CA ASP A 273 5.31 4.61 -0.68
C ASP A 273 4.33 5.75 -0.41
N THR A 274 3.06 5.56 -0.77
CA THR A 274 1.99 6.53 -0.52
C THR A 274 0.80 5.86 0.12
N ASP A 275 0.18 6.55 1.06
CA ASP A 275 -1.08 6.10 1.63
C ASP A 275 -2.06 7.27 1.76
N ASN A 276 -3.34 6.94 1.92
CA ASN A 276 -4.38 7.90 2.19
C ASN A 276 -5.28 7.41 3.32
N CYS A 277 -5.84 8.35 4.06
CA CYS A 277 -6.84 8.07 5.08
C CYS A 277 -8.02 9.00 4.89
N THR A 278 -9.23 8.44 4.94
CA THR A 278 -10.47 9.17 4.69
C THR A 278 -11.30 9.31 5.96
N ILE A 279 -11.64 10.54 6.29
CA ILE A 279 -12.71 10.83 7.27
C ILE A 279 -14.05 10.95 6.54
N ILE A 280 -15.09 10.37 7.13
CA ILE A 280 -16.47 10.45 6.67
C ILE A 280 -17.21 11.32 7.67
N VAL A 281 -17.58 12.52 7.24
CA VAL A 281 -18.33 13.46 8.08
C VAL A 281 -19.79 13.04 8.10
N ASP A 282 -20.34 12.77 9.28
CA ASP A 282 -21.78 12.58 9.46
C ASP A 282 -22.49 13.93 9.39
N TYR A 283 -23.42 14.05 8.43
CA TYR A 283 -24.25 15.23 8.20
C TYR A 283 -25.74 14.88 8.17
N ASN A 284 -26.13 13.75 8.78
CA ASN A 284 -27.53 13.33 8.82
C ASN A 284 -28.39 14.32 9.61
N ALA A 285 -29.63 14.49 9.16
CA ALA A 285 -30.67 15.22 9.87
C ALA A 285 -31.78 14.25 10.27
N SER A 286 -32.44 14.50 11.40
CA SER A 286 -33.60 13.73 11.85
C SER A 286 -34.78 14.66 12.12
N ILE A 287 -35.99 14.12 12.02
CA ILE A 287 -37.23 14.86 12.26
C ILE A 287 -38.18 14.01 13.09
N SER A 288 -38.80 14.65 14.08
CA SER A 288 -39.85 14.04 14.90
C SER A 288 -41.02 15.00 15.05
N LYS A 289 -42.23 14.44 15.15
CA LYS A 289 -43.46 15.19 15.39
C LYS A 289 -44.20 14.59 16.59
N THR A 290 -44.40 15.39 17.62
CA THR A 290 -45.04 14.95 18.87
C THR A 290 -46.23 15.84 19.22
N PRO A 291 -47.41 15.28 19.55
CA PRO A 291 -48.50 16.06 20.11
C PRO A 291 -48.14 16.55 21.53
N ASP A 292 -48.80 17.60 21.99
CA ASP A 292 -48.69 18.12 23.36
C ASP A 292 -48.93 17.04 24.43
N TYR A 293 -49.92 16.15 24.21
CA TYR A 293 -50.15 14.97 25.03
C TYR A 293 -50.73 13.81 24.18
N PRO A 294 -50.30 12.55 24.40
CA PRO A 294 -50.89 11.40 23.72
C PRO A 294 -52.29 11.12 24.30
N ARG A 295 -53.34 11.48 23.55
CA ARG A 295 -54.73 11.27 23.94
C ARG A 295 -55.67 11.15 22.75
N ASN A 296 -56.88 10.67 23.02
CA ASN A 296 -58.00 10.79 22.10
C ASN A 296 -58.49 12.25 22.13
N ALA A 297 -58.45 12.94 20.99
CA ALA A 297 -58.98 14.29 20.86
C ALA A 297 -60.48 14.27 20.48
N ALA A 298 -61.27 15.19 21.04
CA ALA A 298 -62.66 15.37 20.65
C ALA A 298 -62.81 16.29 19.42
N ILE A 299 -63.94 16.18 18.70
CA ILE A 299 -64.25 17.12 17.60
C ILE A 299 -64.32 18.55 18.16
N GLY A 300 -63.62 19.48 17.51
CA GLY A 300 -63.55 20.89 17.90
C GLY A 300 -62.45 21.21 18.93
N GLU A 301 -61.72 20.20 19.40
CA GLU A 301 -60.58 20.38 20.28
C GLU A 301 -59.31 20.81 19.51
N SER A 302 -58.51 21.70 20.10
CA SER A 302 -57.19 22.06 19.58
C SER A 302 -56.13 21.08 20.07
N VAL A 303 -55.27 20.61 19.17
CA VAL A 303 -54.11 19.77 19.48
C VAL A 303 -52.86 20.49 18.97
N ASN A 304 -51.92 20.76 19.85
CA ASN A 304 -50.64 21.35 19.43
C ASN A 304 -49.64 20.25 19.09
N PHE A 305 -48.91 20.42 17.99
CA PHE A 305 -47.81 19.54 17.62
C PHE A 305 -46.51 20.31 17.71
N THR A 306 -45.50 19.68 18.29
CA THR A 306 -44.11 20.12 18.20
C THR A 306 -43.43 19.30 17.12
N ILE A 307 -42.82 19.98 16.15
CA ILE A 307 -41.93 19.34 15.16
C ILE A 307 -40.50 19.71 15.56
N PHE A 308 -39.73 18.71 15.95
CA PHE A 308 -38.32 18.86 16.25
C PHE A 308 -37.51 18.35 15.07
N VAL A 309 -36.65 19.21 14.53
CA VAL A 309 -35.71 18.86 13.46
C VAL A 309 -34.31 18.94 14.05
N ASP A 310 -33.65 17.80 14.14
CA ASP A 310 -32.26 17.70 14.54
C ASP A 310 -31.41 17.86 13.26
N LEU A 311 -30.63 18.93 13.21
CA LEU A 311 -29.77 19.24 12.07
C LEU A 311 -28.32 18.88 12.42
N PRO A 312 -27.48 18.53 11.43
CA PRO A 312 -26.06 18.36 11.68
C PRO A 312 -25.43 19.68 12.13
N ASN A 313 -24.24 19.61 12.74
CA ASN A 313 -23.45 20.76 13.18
C ASN A 313 -22.86 21.53 11.98
N ALA A 314 -23.71 22.12 11.14
CA ALA A 314 -23.35 22.73 9.86
C ALA A 314 -24.31 23.87 9.49
N THR A 315 -23.94 24.64 8.46
CA THR A 315 -24.80 25.60 7.79
C THR A 315 -25.59 24.90 6.67
N LEU A 316 -26.91 24.83 6.81
CA LEU A 316 -27.79 24.26 5.79
C LEU A 316 -28.50 25.37 5.02
N HIS A 317 -28.56 25.24 3.69
CA HIS A 317 -29.26 26.17 2.82
C HIS A 317 -30.60 25.61 2.34
N LYS A 318 -31.60 26.50 2.25
CA LYS A 318 -32.95 26.19 1.77
C LYS A 318 -33.62 25.06 2.55
N VAL A 319 -33.53 25.11 3.88
CA VAL A 319 -34.18 24.12 4.75
C VAL A 319 -35.71 24.23 4.58
N THR A 320 -36.36 23.10 4.30
CA THR A 320 -37.82 23.02 4.16
C THR A 320 -38.40 21.93 5.03
N VAL A 321 -39.51 22.22 5.71
CA VAL A 321 -40.27 21.25 6.50
C VAL A 321 -41.68 21.16 5.94
N ASN A 322 -42.07 19.95 5.50
CA ASN A 322 -43.38 19.68 4.92
C ASN A 322 -44.20 18.83 5.88
N ASP A 323 -45.43 19.26 6.14
CA ASP A 323 -46.40 18.57 6.97
C ASP A 323 -47.72 18.42 6.20
N THR A 324 -48.40 17.30 6.41
CA THR A 324 -49.71 17.04 5.80
C THR A 324 -50.66 16.61 6.89
N LEU A 325 -51.62 17.48 7.19
CA LEU A 325 -52.71 17.19 8.09
C LEU A 325 -53.77 16.39 7.32
N PRO A 326 -54.25 15.25 7.84
CA PRO A 326 -55.27 14.46 7.17
C PRO A 326 -56.63 15.18 7.18
N ALA A 327 -57.55 14.74 6.33
CA ALA A 327 -58.93 15.24 6.35
C ALA A 327 -59.56 15.12 7.75
N GLY A 328 -60.38 16.08 8.13
CA GLY A 328 -60.93 16.25 9.48
C GLY A 328 -60.10 17.13 10.42
N PHE A 329 -58.87 17.47 10.04
CA PHE A 329 -58.06 18.47 10.75
C PHE A 329 -58.19 19.85 10.09
N ILE A 330 -58.18 20.89 10.91
CA ILE A 330 -58.11 22.29 10.47
C ILE A 330 -56.79 22.85 10.98
N TYR A 331 -55.97 23.41 10.09
CA TYR A 331 -54.72 24.04 10.48
C TYR A 331 -55.01 25.42 11.10
N ASN A 332 -54.55 25.63 12.34
CA ASN A 332 -54.65 26.94 12.98
C ASN A 332 -53.31 27.67 12.83
N SER A 333 -53.19 28.55 11.85
CA SER A 333 -51.95 29.30 11.59
C SER A 333 -51.52 30.22 12.74
N SER A 334 -52.46 30.65 13.58
CA SER A 334 -52.17 31.54 14.72
C SER A 334 -51.42 30.86 15.87
N SER A 335 -51.37 29.52 15.92
CA SER A 335 -50.62 28.77 16.94
C SER A 335 -49.18 28.47 16.54
N PHE A 336 -48.75 28.86 15.34
CA PHE A 336 -47.40 28.59 14.85
C PHE A 336 -46.35 29.41 15.61
N ASN A 337 -45.32 28.73 16.11
CA ASN A 337 -44.12 29.34 16.68
C ASN A 337 -42.89 28.58 16.17
N LEU A 338 -41.87 29.32 15.75
CA LEU A 338 -40.60 28.79 15.27
C LEU A 338 -39.48 29.22 16.22
N THR A 339 -38.67 28.25 16.64
CA THR A 339 -37.39 28.50 17.31
C THR A 339 -36.28 27.92 16.45
N ALA A 340 -35.60 28.78 15.69
CA ALA A 340 -34.45 28.42 14.84
C ALA A 340 -33.53 29.63 14.66
N ASN A 341 -32.24 29.35 14.40
CA ASN A 341 -31.26 30.37 14.00
C ASN A 341 -31.26 30.50 12.47
N ASN A 342 -32.38 30.98 11.92
CA ASN A 342 -32.62 31.08 10.48
C ASN A 342 -32.58 32.53 9.97
N ASP A 343 -32.17 32.71 8.71
CA ASP A 343 -32.10 34.03 8.07
C ASP A 343 -33.45 34.55 7.58
N SER A 344 -34.39 33.63 7.28
CA SER A 344 -35.67 33.94 6.67
C SER A 344 -36.69 32.85 6.95
N PHE A 345 -37.97 33.21 6.92
CA PHE A 345 -39.06 32.27 7.06
C PHE A 345 -40.18 32.59 6.08
N ASN A 346 -40.69 31.57 5.41
CA ASN A 346 -41.89 31.63 4.60
C ASN A 346 -42.74 30.37 4.81
N GLY A 347 -43.99 30.54 5.21
CA GLY A 347 -44.95 29.46 5.39
C GLY A 347 -46.04 29.51 4.32
N ILE A 348 -46.26 28.41 3.61
CA ILE A 348 -47.32 28.26 2.62
C ILE A 348 -48.25 27.15 3.10
N VAL A 349 -49.56 27.46 3.16
CA VAL A 349 -50.62 26.49 3.42
C VAL A 349 -51.41 26.29 2.13
N SER A 350 -51.72 25.05 1.79
CA SER A 350 -52.56 24.72 0.63
C SER A 350 -53.55 23.61 0.95
N GLY A 351 -54.68 23.61 0.22
CA GLY A 351 -55.85 22.78 0.51
C GLY A 351 -56.99 23.58 1.14
N PRO A 352 -58.20 23.00 1.24
CA PRO A 352 -59.32 23.64 1.91
C PRO A 352 -59.16 23.54 3.43
N GLU A 353 -59.02 24.69 4.11
CA GLU A 353 -58.90 24.79 5.58
C GLU A 353 -60.25 24.61 6.31
N ASP A 354 -61.13 23.77 5.78
CA ASP A 354 -62.48 23.49 6.32
C ASP A 354 -62.64 22.03 6.81
N GLY A 355 -61.55 21.26 6.77
CA GLY A 355 -61.50 19.86 7.19
C GLY A 355 -62.06 18.87 6.17
N THR A 356 -62.51 19.31 4.99
CA THR A 356 -63.08 18.41 3.97
C THR A 356 -62.04 17.61 3.19
N ALA A 357 -60.79 18.08 3.18
CA ALA A 357 -59.67 17.40 2.54
C ALA A 357 -58.38 17.60 3.37
N PRO A 358 -57.29 16.89 3.06
CA PRO A 358 -55.99 17.13 3.68
C PRO A 358 -55.51 18.58 3.48
N VAL A 359 -54.82 19.09 4.48
CA VAL A 359 -54.16 20.41 4.45
C VAL A 359 -52.65 20.19 4.40
N HIS A 360 -51.98 20.82 3.45
CA HIS A 360 -50.53 20.74 3.30
C HIS A 360 -49.88 22.04 3.79
N VAL A 361 -48.90 21.91 4.67
CA VAL A 361 -48.13 23.02 5.22
C VAL A 361 -46.68 22.84 4.80
N ASN A 362 -46.12 23.86 4.15
CA ASN A 362 -44.71 23.90 3.75
C ASN A 362 -44.05 25.12 4.39
N TRP A 363 -43.07 24.88 5.25
CA TRP A 363 -42.24 25.91 5.85
C TRP A 363 -40.86 25.93 5.21
N THR A 364 -40.46 27.07 4.66
CA THR A 364 -39.11 27.31 4.15
C THR A 364 -38.38 28.23 5.13
N LEU A 365 -37.26 27.75 5.69
CA LEU A 365 -36.46 28.46 6.70
C LEU A 365 -35.21 29.13 6.11
N GLY A 366 -35.04 29.13 4.78
CA GLY A 366 -33.86 29.73 4.15
C GLY A 366 -32.56 29.07 4.62
N THR A 367 -31.58 29.85 5.06
CA THR A 367 -30.33 29.35 5.65
C THR A 367 -30.48 29.17 7.15
N VAL A 368 -30.14 27.98 7.65
CA VAL A 368 -30.09 27.67 9.08
C VAL A 368 -28.64 27.41 9.46
N ASN A 369 -28.12 28.19 10.41
CA ASN A 369 -26.81 27.95 10.99
C ASN A 369 -26.99 27.17 12.30
N ASN A 370 -26.52 25.93 12.30
CA ASN A 370 -26.54 25.02 13.44
C ASN A 370 -25.12 24.70 13.95
N SER A 371 -24.16 25.59 13.64
CA SER A 371 -22.74 25.51 13.99
C SER A 371 -22.41 25.98 15.40
#